data_AF-A0A327NHT7-F1
#
_entry.id   AF-A0A327NHT7-F1
#
_cell.length_a   1.000
_cell.length_b   1.000
_cell.length_c   1.000
_cell.angle_alpha   90.00
_cell.angle_beta   90.00
_cell.angle_gamma   90.00
#
_symmetry.space_group_name_H-M   'P 1'
#
loop_
_entity.id
_entity.type
_entity.pdbx_description
1 polymer ?
#
loop_
_entity_poly.entity_id
_entity_poly.type
_entity_poly.pdbx_seq_one_letter_code
_entity_poly.pdbx_strand_id
1 'polypeptide(L)'
;MLTNQKGDTLTDFRSLHQGMGTFSFTPQPGQHYRAVTSSADGQLTSVDLPDALPAGYQLAVDNLTNPRSVRVQIRTNQSHLDQLTLFAHMRGQVVYQAQVDSNKPEMLLAIPYDSIRQDGILHLTLFDSDNLPVSERLAFINQNRQLVIHMAVDKASYQPRQPVSLTVSTTDPSGKPVAAQLSLAITDVKQNLAIEPGAATLRSYLLLTSDLRGHIEEPEFYFDSTQAHVRQYLDYVMLTHGWRRFSWRAVLSDSTVPPVYGAERAIDLRGLVSYSDDKKLATNAALTAMFKTNRSLTPVDITTDKDGRLAMANLLFTDTATVILRHNANRPINVQWLPRTLPDFVCLPPLSTGSTNDRQTLLNQALERQALTKQLRDNGGKLLQAVNVKTKRFDASRIDYRRQLYGKADVTIAATDQLRSMQSVLAMLNGQAAGVTVSVNPDGTGSVSIRGGPAAILVDGTIVDASILSTISPVILKRLMS
;
A
#
# COMPACT_ATOMS: atom_id res chain seq x y z
N MET A 1 -6.73 -46.19 -13.84
CA MET A 1 -7.79 -47.12 -13.41
C MET A 1 -7.90 -47.13 -11.90
N LEU A 2 -9.11 -47.31 -11.37
CA LEU A 2 -9.39 -47.58 -9.96
C LEU A 2 -9.67 -49.08 -9.81
N THR A 3 -8.97 -49.76 -8.90
CA THR A 3 -9.14 -51.18 -8.63
C THR A 3 -9.61 -51.44 -7.21
N ASN A 4 -10.28 -52.59 -6.99
CA ASN A 4 -10.54 -53.12 -5.65
C ASN A 4 -9.35 -53.98 -5.16
N GLN A 5 -9.42 -54.43 -3.91
CA GLN A 5 -8.47 -55.36 -3.29
C GLN A 5 -8.37 -56.77 -3.93
N LYS A 6 -9.23 -57.13 -4.90
CA LYS A 6 -9.09 -58.35 -5.73
C LYS A 6 -8.34 -58.09 -7.04
N GLY A 7 -8.06 -56.83 -7.38
CA GLY A 7 -7.52 -56.41 -8.67
C GLY A 7 -8.57 -56.12 -9.74
N ASP A 8 -9.87 -56.19 -9.43
CA ASP A 8 -10.92 -55.89 -10.40
C ASP A 8 -10.95 -54.38 -10.68
N THR A 9 -10.92 -53.99 -11.96
CA THR A 9 -11.10 -52.60 -12.39
C THR A 9 -12.56 -52.17 -12.21
N LEU A 10 -12.76 -51.08 -11.46
CA LEU A 10 -14.07 -50.53 -11.13
C LEU A 10 -14.46 -49.36 -12.05
N THR A 11 -13.48 -48.51 -12.38
CA THR A 11 -13.65 -47.38 -13.28
C THR A 11 -12.29 -46.89 -13.80
N ASP A 12 -12.32 -46.13 -14.88
CA ASP A 12 -11.16 -45.48 -15.46
C ASP A 12 -11.21 -43.96 -15.30
N PHE A 13 -10.03 -43.37 -15.22
CA PHE A 13 -9.83 -41.94 -15.05
C PHE A 13 -8.53 -41.52 -15.73
N ARG A 14 -8.44 -40.24 -16.09
CA ARG A 14 -7.25 -39.62 -16.68
C ARG A 14 -7.04 -38.21 -16.14
N SER A 15 -5.79 -37.75 -16.13
CA SER A 15 -5.50 -36.32 -16.03
C SER A 15 -6.14 -35.59 -17.21
N LEU A 16 -6.72 -34.43 -16.94
CA LEU A 16 -7.32 -33.52 -17.91
C LEU A 16 -6.54 -32.21 -18.02
N HIS A 17 -5.93 -31.75 -16.92
CA HIS A 17 -5.09 -30.54 -16.91
C HIS A 17 -4.05 -30.61 -15.78
N GLN A 18 -2.76 -30.44 -16.10
CA GLN A 18 -1.66 -30.38 -15.13
C GLN A 18 -1.67 -31.50 -14.07
N GLY A 19 -1.95 -32.75 -14.48
CA GLY A 19 -2.06 -33.91 -13.58
C GLY A 19 -3.41 -34.06 -12.87
N MET A 20 -4.24 -33.01 -12.84
CA MET A 20 -5.55 -33.02 -12.21
C MET A 20 -6.64 -33.63 -13.09
N GLY A 21 -7.62 -34.26 -12.46
CA GLY A 21 -8.82 -34.80 -13.09
C GLY A 21 -9.87 -35.16 -12.04
N THR A 22 -10.97 -35.76 -12.47
CA THR A 22 -12.03 -36.23 -11.57
C THR A 22 -12.67 -37.51 -12.11
N PHE A 23 -13.21 -38.32 -11.20
CA PHE A 23 -14.01 -39.50 -11.50
C PHE A 23 -15.02 -39.73 -10.37
N SER A 24 -16.15 -40.34 -10.70
CA SER A 24 -17.19 -40.70 -9.73
C SER A 24 -17.09 -42.18 -9.39
N PHE A 25 -17.11 -42.50 -8.10
CA PHE A 25 -17.27 -43.87 -7.60
C PHE A 25 -18.08 -43.85 -6.30
N THR A 26 -18.69 -44.98 -5.97
CA THR A 26 -19.36 -45.19 -4.68
C THR A 26 -18.63 -46.32 -3.96
N PRO A 27 -17.90 -46.04 -2.86
CA PRO A 27 -17.25 -47.09 -2.09
C PRO A 27 -18.28 -48.02 -1.44
N GLN A 28 -17.89 -49.27 -1.25
CA GLN A 28 -18.65 -50.30 -0.56
C GLN A 28 -18.07 -50.51 0.85
N PRO A 29 -18.89 -50.81 1.87
CA PRO A 29 -18.40 -51.04 3.23
C PRO A 29 -17.33 -52.14 3.30
N GLY A 30 -16.23 -51.87 4.02
CA GLY A 30 -15.12 -52.82 4.21
C GLY A 30 -14.31 -53.15 2.94
N GLN A 31 -14.44 -52.37 1.87
CA GLN A 31 -13.60 -52.51 0.68
C GLN A 31 -12.47 -51.48 0.66
N HIS A 32 -11.26 -51.95 0.41
CA HIS A 32 -10.10 -51.12 0.14
C HIS A 32 -9.92 -50.93 -1.38
N TYR A 33 -9.47 -49.73 -1.76
CA TYR A 33 -9.39 -49.29 -3.15
C TYR A 33 -8.01 -48.72 -3.48
N ARG A 34 -7.59 -48.91 -4.73
CA ARG A 34 -6.26 -48.56 -5.19
C ARG A 34 -6.34 -47.83 -6.52
N ALA A 35 -5.75 -46.65 -6.59
CA ALA A 35 -5.50 -45.94 -7.83
C ALA A 35 -4.26 -46.55 -8.50
N VAL A 36 -4.37 -46.85 -9.80
CA VAL A 36 -3.23 -47.21 -10.64
C VAL A 36 -3.19 -46.22 -11.80
N THR A 37 -2.06 -45.52 -11.92
CA THR A 37 -1.77 -44.53 -12.95
C THR A 37 -0.60 -44.97 -13.80
N SER A 38 -0.56 -44.52 -15.06
CA SER A 38 0.60 -44.64 -15.93
C SER A 38 1.11 -43.25 -16.26
N SER A 39 2.42 -43.04 -16.15
CA SER A 39 3.10 -41.87 -16.74
C SER A 39 3.31 -42.07 -18.24
N ALA A 40 3.76 -41.01 -18.93
CA ALA A 40 3.93 -40.99 -20.39
C ALA A 40 5.05 -41.92 -20.90
N ASP A 41 6.00 -42.28 -20.03
CA ASP A 41 7.05 -43.28 -20.27
C ASP A 41 6.59 -44.73 -19.97
N GLY A 42 5.33 -44.92 -19.59
CA GLY A 42 4.74 -46.24 -19.32
C GLY A 42 4.99 -46.80 -17.92
N GLN A 43 5.63 -46.05 -17.01
CA GLN A 43 5.77 -46.51 -15.62
C GLN A 43 4.41 -46.50 -14.91
N LEU A 44 4.09 -47.63 -14.27
CA LEU A 44 2.90 -47.77 -13.44
C LEU A 44 3.20 -47.32 -12.01
N THR A 45 2.46 -46.31 -11.54
CA THR A 45 2.46 -45.89 -10.14
C THR A 45 1.15 -46.34 -9.49
N SER A 46 1.19 -46.71 -8.22
CA SER A 46 0.00 -47.12 -7.49
C SER A 46 -0.08 -46.48 -6.11
N VAL A 47 -1.28 -46.05 -5.74
CA VAL A 47 -1.58 -45.34 -4.49
C VAL A 47 -2.86 -45.92 -3.90
N ASP A 48 -2.82 -46.32 -2.64
CA ASP A 48 -4.01 -46.74 -1.89
C ASP A 48 -4.87 -45.51 -1.55
N LEU A 49 -6.19 -45.63 -1.76
CA LEU A 49 -7.14 -44.61 -1.36
C LEU A 49 -7.41 -44.71 0.16
N PRO A 50 -7.79 -43.61 0.83
CA PRO A 50 -8.26 -43.66 2.21
C PRO A 50 -9.45 -44.61 2.38
N ASP A 51 -9.53 -45.26 3.54
CA ASP A 51 -10.64 -46.14 3.88
C ASP A 51 -11.98 -45.39 3.89
N ALA A 52 -13.00 -46.01 3.31
CA ALA A 52 -14.34 -45.45 3.28
C ALA A 52 -15.01 -45.57 4.65
N LEU A 53 -15.48 -44.43 5.19
CA LEU A 53 -16.27 -44.39 6.41
C LEU A 53 -17.60 -45.14 6.19
N PRO A 54 -18.09 -45.93 7.18
CA PRO A 54 -19.34 -46.68 7.04
C PRO A 54 -20.58 -45.79 6.98
N ALA A 55 -20.53 -44.63 7.63
CA ALA A 55 -21.57 -43.60 7.59
C ALA A 55 -20.95 -42.19 7.55
N GLY A 56 -21.64 -41.23 6.95
CA GLY A 56 -21.19 -39.83 6.94
C GLY A 56 -22.02 -38.91 6.04
N TYR A 57 -21.43 -37.77 5.69
CA TYR A 57 -22.02 -36.74 4.84
C TYR A 57 -21.12 -36.41 3.65
N GLN A 58 -21.67 -36.48 2.44
CA GLN A 58 -21.04 -36.00 1.21
C GLN A 58 -21.61 -34.63 0.86
N LEU A 59 -20.73 -33.67 0.53
CA LEU A 59 -21.11 -32.37 0.02
C LEU A 59 -20.59 -32.18 -1.41
N ALA A 60 -21.51 -32.03 -2.37
CA ALA A 60 -21.24 -31.76 -3.77
C ALA A 60 -21.68 -30.33 -4.12
N VAL A 61 -20.90 -29.64 -4.97
CA VAL A 61 -21.13 -28.24 -5.32
C VAL A 61 -21.07 -28.06 -6.84
N ASP A 62 -22.03 -27.31 -7.37
CA ASP A 62 -22.07 -26.81 -8.74
C ASP A 62 -22.20 -25.28 -8.74
N ASN A 63 -21.08 -24.63 -9.01
CA ASN A 63 -20.93 -23.19 -9.27
C ASN A 63 -20.75 -22.90 -10.78
N LEU A 64 -21.00 -23.87 -11.66
CA LEU A 64 -20.65 -23.77 -13.08
C LEU A 64 -21.86 -23.69 -14.00
N THR A 65 -22.87 -24.52 -13.78
CA THR A 65 -23.99 -24.70 -14.74
C THR A 65 -25.19 -23.78 -14.49
N ASN A 66 -25.38 -23.32 -13.24
CA ASN A 66 -26.46 -22.39 -12.89
C ASN A 66 -25.94 -20.94 -12.84
N PRO A 67 -26.56 -19.97 -13.57
CA PRO A 67 -26.10 -18.58 -13.60
C PRO A 67 -26.63 -17.71 -12.43
N ARG A 68 -27.55 -18.20 -11.59
CA ARG A 68 -28.19 -17.43 -10.50
C ARG A 68 -27.72 -17.83 -9.11
N SER A 69 -27.28 -19.07 -8.93
CA SER A 69 -26.86 -19.61 -7.64
C SER A 69 -25.79 -20.68 -7.76
N VAL A 70 -24.96 -20.78 -6.71
CA VAL A 70 -24.19 -22.00 -6.44
C VAL A 70 -25.16 -23.04 -5.89
N ARG A 71 -25.24 -24.21 -6.54
CA ARG A 71 -26.03 -25.34 -6.04
C ARG A 71 -25.17 -26.18 -5.12
N VAL A 72 -25.73 -26.56 -3.97
CA VAL A 72 -25.09 -27.44 -2.99
C VAL A 72 -26.00 -28.63 -2.76
N GLN A 73 -25.47 -29.83 -2.96
CA GLN A 73 -26.14 -31.10 -2.74
C GLN A 73 -25.47 -31.79 -1.56
N ILE A 74 -26.25 -32.10 -0.54
CA ILE A 74 -25.80 -32.84 0.64
C ILE A 74 -26.43 -34.23 0.56
N ARG A 75 -25.61 -35.26 0.67
CA ARG A 75 -26.05 -36.66 0.71
C ARG A 75 -25.56 -37.33 1.98
N THR A 76 -26.38 -38.21 2.54
CA THR A 76 -26.02 -38.98 3.72
C THR A 76 -26.57 -40.40 3.68
N ASN A 77 -25.85 -41.29 4.35
CA ASN A 77 -26.27 -42.65 4.68
C ASN A 77 -26.34 -42.87 6.21
N GLN A 78 -26.35 -41.80 7.00
CA GLN A 78 -26.57 -41.84 8.45
C GLN A 78 -27.94 -42.43 8.76
N SER A 79 -28.02 -43.26 9.80
CA SER A 79 -29.29 -43.82 10.30
C SER A 79 -30.07 -42.84 11.19
N HIS A 80 -29.38 -41.87 11.78
CA HIS A 80 -29.94 -40.79 12.58
C HIS A 80 -29.80 -39.48 11.83
N LEU A 81 -30.87 -38.71 11.81
CA LEU A 81 -31.01 -37.53 10.97
C LEU A 81 -31.13 -36.30 11.88
N ASP A 82 -29.96 -35.77 12.24
CA ASP A 82 -29.83 -34.61 13.12
C ASP A 82 -29.96 -33.28 12.34
N GLN A 83 -30.14 -32.17 13.05
CA GLN A 83 -30.11 -30.85 12.42
C GLN A 83 -28.69 -30.51 11.99
N LEU A 84 -28.51 -30.19 10.70
CA LEU A 84 -27.23 -29.77 10.14
C LEU A 84 -27.19 -28.26 9.96
N THR A 85 -26.00 -27.68 9.94
CA THR A 85 -25.79 -26.29 9.51
C THR A 85 -24.83 -26.23 8.33
N LEU A 86 -25.30 -25.79 7.17
CA LEU A 86 -24.41 -25.37 6.09
C LEU A 86 -23.95 -23.95 6.38
N PHE A 87 -22.64 -23.79 6.50
CA PHE A 87 -21.97 -22.50 6.65
C PHE A 87 -21.07 -22.24 5.45
N ALA A 88 -21.25 -21.10 4.78
CA ALA A 88 -20.41 -20.68 3.67
C ALA A 88 -19.81 -19.31 3.93
N HIS A 89 -18.49 -19.20 3.76
CA HIS A 89 -17.74 -17.97 4.00
C HIS A 89 -16.67 -17.73 2.93
N MET A 90 -16.29 -16.47 2.77
CA MET A 90 -15.20 -16.06 1.87
C MET A 90 -14.31 -15.07 2.62
N ARG A 91 -13.00 -15.35 2.71
CA ARG A 91 -12.01 -14.52 3.43
C ARG A 91 -12.42 -14.16 4.88
N GLY A 92 -13.11 -15.07 5.55
CA GLY A 92 -13.62 -14.90 6.92
C GLY A 92 -14.94 -14.12 7.06
N GLN A 93 -15.50 -13.58 5.97
CA GLN A 93 -16.85 -13.01 5.99
C GLN A 93 -17.89 -14.10 5.70
N VAL A 94 -18.93 -14.18 6.53
CA VAL A 94 -20.08 -15.06 6.30
C VAL A 94 -20.81 -14.59 5.04
N VAL A 95 -21.02 -15.52 4.11
CA VAL A 95 -21.71 -15.28 2.84
C VAL A 95 -23.11 -15.87 2.89
N TYR A 96 -23.24 -17.07 3.48
CA TYR A 96 -24.50 -17.78 3.61
C TYR A 96 -24.45 -18.72 4.81
N GLN A 97 -25.58 -18.86 5.50
CA GLN A 97 -25.78 -19.86 6.55
C GLN A 97 -27.22 -20.37 6.45
N ALA A 98 -27.39 -21.69 6.54
CA ALA A 98 -28.70 -22.31 6.61
C ALA A 98 -28.67 -23.52 7.54
N GLN A 99 -29.67 -23.63 8.41
CA GLN A 99 -30.00 -24.91 9.02
C GLN A 99 -30.67 -25.81 7.97
N VAL A 100 -30.36 -27.09 8.03
CA VAL A 100 -30.87 -28.12 7.11
C VAL A 100 -31.36 -29.27 7.96
N ASP A 101 -32.67 -29.47 8.00
CA ASP A 101 -33.25 -30.62 8.66
C ASP A 101 -32.92 -31.85 7.82
N SER A 102 -32.07 -32.75 8.33
CA SER A 102 -31.56 -33.88 7.54
C SER A 102 -32.56 -35.02 7.35
N ASN A 103 -33.86 -34.75 7.52
CA ASN A 103 -35.03 -35.63 7.38
C ASN A 103 -35.14 -36.39 6.03
N LYS A 104 -34.18 -36.22 5.12
CA LYS A 104 -34.07 -36.91 3.83
C LYS A 104 -32.59 -37.26 3.56
N PRO A 105 -32.30 -38.42 2.95
CA PRO A 105 -30.93 -38.83 2.60
C PRO A 105 -30.27 -37.94 1.54
N GLU A 106 -31.05 -37.10 0.86
CA GLU A 106 -30.55 -36.07 -0.07
C GLU A 106 -31.25 -34.73 0.21
N MET A 107 -30.44 -33.68 0.31
CA MET A 107 -30.87 -32.29 0.52
C MET A 107 -30.24 -31.39 -0.55
N LEU A 108 -30.98 -30.40 -1.01
CA LEU A 108 -30.56 -29.45 -2.04
C LEU A 108 -30.70 -28.01 -1.53
N LEU A 109 -29.63 -27.24 -1.66
CA LEU A 109 -29.56 -25.83 -1.28
C LEU A 109 -29.06 -25.01 -2.47
N ALA A 110 -29.44 -23.73 -2.49
CA ALA A 110 -29.03 -22.78 -3.51
C ALA A 110 -28.54 -21.50 -2.82
N ILE A 111 -27.25 -21.19 -2.96
CA ILE A 111 -26.64 -19.95 -2.47
C ILE A 111 -26.73 -18.92 -3.60
N PRO A 112 -27.55 -17.86 -3.52
CA PRO A 112 -27.68 -16.89 -4.60
C PRO A 112 -26.37 -16.13 -4.83
N TYR A 113 -25.95 -15.92 -6.09
CA TYR A 113 -24.71 -15.20 -6.38
C TYR A 113 -24.70 -13.76 -5.83
N ASP A 114 -25.88 -13.14 -5.71
CA ASP A 114 -26.06 -11.82 -5.09
C ASP A 114 -25.70 -11.78 -3.60
N SER A 115 -25.74 -12.91 -2.88
CA SER A 115 -25.21 -12.98 -1.50
C SER A 115 -23.67 -12.89 -1.47
N ILE A 116 -23.01 -13.34 -2.54
CA ILE A 116 -21.55 -13.40 -2.65
C ILE A 116 -21.02 -12.07 -3.22
N ARG A 117 -20.65 -11.15 -2.32
CA ARG A 117 -20.24 -9.79 -2.69
C ARG A 117 -18.80 -9.67 -3.21
N GLN A 118 -17.98 -10.70 -3.03
CA GLN A 118 -16.57 -10.74 -3.45
C GLN A 118 -16.33 -11.89 -4.44
N ASP A 119 -15.23 -11.77 -5.20
CA ASP A 119 -14.66 -12.86 -6.00
C ASP A 119 -13.48 -13.50 -5.23
N GLY A 120 -13.25 -14.80 -5.43
CA GLY A 120 -12.26 -15.61 -4.73
C GLY A 120 -12.81 -16.98 -4.31
N ILE A 121 -12.20 -17.60 -3.30
CA ILE A 121 -12.57 -18.94 -2.82
C ILE A 121 -13.70 -18.87 -1.79
N LEU A 122 -14.84 -19.47 -2.14
CA LEU A 122 -15.93 -19.77 -1.21
C LEU A 122 -15.60 -21.08 -0.49
N HIS A 123 -15.49 -21.02 0.83
CA HIS A 123 -15.41 -22.20 1.69
C HIS A 123 -16.82 -22.60 2.09
N LEU A 124 -17.19 -23.86 1.88
CA LEU A 124 -18.43 -24.45 2.37
C LEU A 124 -18.07 -25.53 3.40
N THR A 125 -18.60 -25.40 4.61
CA THR A 125 -18.49 -26.40 5.67
C THR A 125 -19.90 -26.80 6.11
N LEU A 126 -20.14 -28.10 6.17
CA LEU A 126 -21.30 -28.68 6.80
C LEU A 126 -20.94 -29.05 8.24
N PHE A 127 -21.74 -28.57 9.18
CA PHE A 127 -21.66 -28.90 10.59
C PHE A 127 -22.81 -29.79 11.02
N ASP A 128 -22.54 -30.69 11.97
CA ASP A 128 -23.57 -31.44 12.70
C ASP A 128 -24.15 -30.63 13.89
N SER A 129 -25.01 -31.28 14.67
CA SER A 129 -25.65 -30.72 15.86
C SER A 129 -24.67 -30.36 16.99
N ASP A 130 -23.51 -31.03 17.06
CA ASP A 130 -22.45 -30.74 18.02
C ASP A 130 -21.51 -29.61 17.53
N ASN A 131 -21.81 -29.00 16.37
CA ASN A 131 -20.99 -28.01 15.67
C ASN A 131 -19.61 -28.55 15.25
N LEU A 132 -19.50 -29.85 14.99
CA LEU A 132 -18.30 -30.44 14.40
C LEU A 132 -18.40 -30.41 12.86
N PRO A 133 -17.30 -30.09 12.15
CA PRO A 133 -17.30 -30.07 10.69
C PRO A 133 -17.29 -31.50 10.14
N VAL A 134 -18.37 -31.91 9.47
CA VAL A 134 -18.56 -33.28 8.97
C VAL A 134 -18.33 -33.42 7.46
N SER A 135 -18.36 -32.32 6.69
CA SER A 135 -18.06 -32.33 5.25
C SER A 135 -17.64 -30.93 4.79
N GLU A 136 -16.69 -30.84 3.86
CA GLU A 136 -16.17 -29.56 3.37
C GLU A 136 -15.95 -29.56 1.85
N ARG A 137 -16.15 -28.40 1.22
CA ARG A 137 -15.85 -28.17 -0.20
C ARG A 137 -15.45 -26.72 -0.41
N LEU A 138 -14.43 -26.50 -1.25
CA LEU A 138 -14.08 -25.18 -1.76
C LEU A 138 -14.77 -24.97 -3.11
N ALA A 139 -15.13 -23.74 -3.47
CA ALA A 139 -15.63 -23.38 -4.80
C ALA A 139 -15.09 -22.01 -5.21
N PHE A 140 -14.52 -21.90 -6.40
CA PHE A 140 -14.03 -20.61 -6.90
C PHE A 140 -15.19 -19.80 -7.47
N ILE A 141 -15.37 -18.57 -6.96
CA ILE A 141 -16.41 -17.65 -7.41
C ILE A 141 -15.73 -16.48 -8.12
N ASN A 142 -16.08 -16.29 -9.39
CA ASN A 142 -15.70 -15.11 -10.15
C ASN A 142 -16.93 -14.62 -10.92
N GLN A 143 -17.45 -13.48 -10.48
CA GLN A 143 -18.60 -12.80 -11.08
C GLN A 143 -18.15 -11.69 -12.04
N ASN A 144 -16.87 -11.74 -12.46
CA ASN A 144 -16.21 -10.85 -13.41
C ASN A 144 -16.32 -9.37 -13.05
N ARG A 145 -16.36 -9.01 -11.77
CA ARG A 145 -16.53 -7.62 -11.29
C ARG A 145 -15.23 -6.81 -11.33
N GLN A 146 -14.27 -7.22 -12.15
CA GLN A 146 -12.92 -6.66 -12.18
C GLN A 146 -12.95 -5.22 -12.74
N LEU A 147 -12.12 -4.36 -12.16
CA LEU A 147 -11.95 -2.98 -12.62
C LEU A 147 -11.25 -2.99 -13.99
N VAL A 148 -11.85 -2.36 -14.99
CA VAL A 148 -11.21 -2.13 -16.28
C VAL A 148 -10.40 -0.84 -16.18
N ILE A 149 -9.08 -0.95 -16.39
CA ILE A 149 -8.16 0.19 -16.30
C ILE A 149 -7.63 0.48 -17.70
N HIS A 150 -7.89 1.69 -18.20
CA HIS A 150 -7.30 2.19 -19.43
C HIS A 150 -6.27 3.26 -19.12
N MET A 151 -5.11 3.17 -19.78
CA MET A 151 -4.01 4.11 -19.64
C MET A 151 -3.63 4.67 -21.01
N ALA A 152 -3.56 6.00 -21.12
CA ALA A 152 -3.16 6.69 -22.34
C ALA A 152 -2.04 7.68 -22.04
N VAL A 153 -0.95 7.60 -22.82
CA VAL A 153 0.19 8.51 -22.78
C VAL A 153 -0.01 9.67 -23.76
N ASP A 154 0.51 10.85 -23.46
CA ASP A 154 0.38 12.03 -24.32
C ASP A 154 1.25 12.00 -25.59
N LYS A 155 2.25 11.09 -25.67
CA LYS A 155 3.15 10.95 -26.82
C LYS A 155 3.56 9.50 -27.06
N ALA A 156 3.88 9.17 -28.31
CA ALA A 156 4.42 7.86 -28.70
C ALA A 156 5.88 7.63 -28.26
N SER A 157 6.65 8.71 -28.00
CA SER A 157 8.03 8.62 -27.54
C SER A 157 8.43 9.85 -26.72
N TYR A 158 9.44 9.69 -25.87
CA TYR A 158 9.94 10.71 -24.95
C TYR A 158 11.46 10.75 -24.97
N GLN A 159 12.02 11.95 -24.81
CA GLN A 159 13.46 12.14 -24.55
C GLN A 159 13.78 11.85 -23.07
N PRO A 160 15.04 11.51 -22.72
CA PRO A 160 15.43 11.31 -21.33
C PRO A 160 15.06 12.49 -20.44
N ARG A 161 14.38 12.22 -19.32
CA ARG A 161 13.84 13.21 -18.36
C ARG A 161 12.77 14.17 -18.91
N GLN A 162 12.20 13.91 -20.09
CA GLN A 162 11.04 14.66 -20.57
C GLN A 162 9.80 14.35 -19.68
N PRO A 163 8.98 15.36 -19.32
CA PRO A 163 7.72 15.12 -18.63
C PRO A 163 6.77 14.22 -19.44
N VAL A 164 6.18 13.26 -18.76
CA VAL A 164 5.16 12.33 -19.28
C VAL A 164 3.82 12.70 -18.65
N SER A 165 2.78 12.89 -19.47
CA SER A 165 1.40 13.04 -18.99
C SER A 165 0.66 11.73 -19.24
N LEU A 166 0.27 11.06 -18.15
CA LEU A 166 -0.52 9.83 -18.19
C LEU A 166 -1.98 10.15 -17.83
N THR A 167 -2.90 9.81 -18.72
CA THR A 167 -4.34 9.79 -18.42
C THR A 167 -4.72 8.37 -18.03
N VAL A 168 -5.33 8.19 -16.86
CA VAL A 168 -5.83 6.89 -16.39
C VAL A 168 -7.33 7.00 -16.18
N SER A 169 -8.09 6.12 -16.81
CA SER A 169 -9.54 5.99 -16.61
C SER A 169 -9.88 4.59 -16.11
N THR A 170 -10.89 4.52 -15.26
CA THR A 170 -11.28 3.31 -14.55
C THR A 170 -12.78 3.12 -14.61
N THR A 171 -13.22 1.95 -15.07
CA THR A 171 -14.64 1.60 -15.21
C THR A 171 -14.93 0.22 -14.63
N ASP A 172 -16.20 -0.06 -14.38
CA ASP A 172 -16.67 -1.43 -14.26
C ASP A 172 -16.71 -2.12 -15.66
N PRO A 173 -16.98 -3.44 -15.73
CA PRO A 173 -17.11 -4.17 -17.00
C PRO A 173 -18.25 -3.70 -17.91
N SER A 174 -19.19 -2.89 -17.40
CA SER A 174 -20.27 -2.27 -18.20
C SER A 174 -19.85 -0.91 -18.79
N GLY A 175 -18.61 -0.47 -18.54
CA GLY A 175 -18.08 0.81 -19.03
C GLY A 175 -18.46 2.01 -18.15
N LYS A 176 -19.12 1.80 -17.01
CA LYS A 176 -19.49 2.89 -16.09
C LYS A 176 -18.26 3.32 -15.27
N PRO A 177 -17.97 4.63 -15.14
CA PRO A 177 -16.86 5.10 -14.32
C PRO A 177 -16.94 4.64 -12.85
N VAL A 178 -15.83 4.12 -12.33
CA VAL A 178 -15.69 3.67 -10.93
C VAL A 178 -14.53 4.40 -10.27
N ALA A 179 -14.75 4.93 -9.08
CA ALA A 179 -13.68 5.55 -8.30
C ALA A 179 -12.69 4.46 -7.83
N ALA A 180 -11.40 4.66 -8.13
CA ALA A 180 -10.34 3.70 -7.80
C ALA A 180 -9.21 4.37 -7.02
N GLN A 181 -8.58 3.61 -6.13
CA GLN A 181 -7.27 3.95 -5.56
C GLN A 181 -6.22 3.14 -6.32
N LEU A 182 -5.23 3.84 -6.89
CA LEU A 182 -4.25 3.25 -7.79
C LEU A 182 -2.84 3.50 -7.27
N SER A 183 -1.97 2.49 -7.41
CA SER A 183 -0.53 2.63 -7.29
C SER A 183 0.10 2.34 -8.65
N LEU A 184 1.19 3.04 -8.98
CA LEU A 184 1.90 2.91 -10.26
C LEU A 184 3.38 2.63 -10.00
N ALA A 185 3.89 1.55 -10.60
CA ALA A 185 5.31 1.27 -10.69
C ALA A 185 5.77 1.46 -12.14
N ILE A 186 7.01 1.94 -12.32
CA ILE A 186 7.64 2.12 -13.62
C ILE A 186 8.93 1.32 -13.62
N THR A 187 9.16 0.53 -14.66
CA THR A 187 10.32 -0.36 -14.80
C THR A 187 10.91 -0.25 -16.20
N ASP A 188 12.20 -0.54 -16.34
CA ASP A 188 12.87 -0.60 -17.65
C ASP A 188 12.67 -1.99 -18.25
N VAL A 189 12.03 -2.04 -19.42
CA VAL A 189 11.75 -3.27 -20.17
C VAL A 189 13.05 -4.04 -20.48
N LYS A 190 14.20 -3.36 -20.60
CA LYS A 190 15.50 -3.99 -20.83
C LYS A 190 16.03 -4.79 -19.63
N GLN A 191 15.40 -4.70 -18.46
CA GLN A 191 15.71 -5.56 -17.31
C GLN A 191 15.11 -6.97 -17.44
N ASN A 192 14.59 -7.32 -18.62
CA ASN A 192 14.17 -8.67 -18.97
C ASN A 192 13.07 -9.25 -18.07
N LEU A 193 12.08 -8.41 -17.74
CA LEU A 193 10.81 -8.81 -17.12
C LEU A 193 9.90 -9.53 -18.13
N ALA A 194 10.42 -10.60 -18.73
CA ALA A 194 9.62 -11.56 -19.48
C ALA A 194 8.73 -12.30 -18.48
N ILE A 195 7.49 -11.82 -18.33
CA ILE A 195 6.47 -12.52 -17.56
C ILE A 195 6.09 -13.76 -18.36
N GLU A 196 6.42 -14.94 -17.84
CA GLU A 196 6.04 -16.21 -18.47
C GLU A 196 4.51 -16.29 -18.55
N PRO A 197 3.93 -16.81 -19.66
CA PRO A 197 2.49 -17.04 -19.74
C PRO A 197 2.01 -17.88 -18.56
N GLY A 198 0.90 -17.47 -17.92
CA GLY A 198 0.38 -18.16 -16.74
C GLY A 198 1.10 -17.86 -15.41
N ALA A 199 2.24 -17.17 -15.41
CA ALA A 199 3.00 -16.87 -14.18
C ALA A 199 2.18 -16.08 -13.15
N ALA A 200 2.47 -16.33 -11.86
CA ALA A 200 1.75 -15.72 -10.76
C ALA A 200 1.76 -14.19 -10.79
N THR A 201 0.59 -13.59 -10.63
CA THR A 201 0.40 -12.14 -10.50
C THR A 201 -0.23 -11.81 -9.15
N LEU A 202 -0.32 -10.52 -8.83
CA LEU A 202 -1.07 -10.07 -7.65
C LEU A 202 -2.56 -10.49 -7.71
N ARG A 203 -3.15 -10.65 -8.90
CA ARG A 203 -4.54 -11.10 -9.10
C ARG A 203 -4.70 -12.56 -8.71
N SER A 204 -3.93 -13.46 -9.32
CA SER A 204 -3.96 -14.89 -8.99
C SER A 204 -3.51 -15.17 -7.57
N TYR A 205 -2.55 -14.41 -7.03
CA TYR A 205 -2.20 -14.51 -5.61
C TYR A 205 -3.39 -14.20 -4.69
N LEU A 206 -3.96 -12.99 -4.78
CA LEU A 206 -5.00 -12.54 -3.86
C LEU A 206 -6.33 -13.30 -4.00
N LEU A 207 -6.67 -13.79 -5.19
CA LEU A 207 -7.94 -14.48 -5.45
C LEU A 207 -7.85 -16.00 -5.28
N LEU A 208 -6.68 -16.61 -5.53
CA LEU A 208 -6.52 -18.07 -5.61
C LEU A 208 -5.41 -18.58 -4.69
N THR A 209 -4.13 -18.26 -4.96
CA THR A 209 -3.02 -19.01 -4.34
C THR A 209 -2.76 -18.65 -2.87
N SER A 210 -3.19 -17.48 -2.40
CA SER A 210 -3.03 -17.08 -0.99
C SER A 210 -3.97 -17.80 -0.01
N ASP A 211 -5.08 -18.38 -0.49
CA ASP A 211 -6.07 -19.08 0.34
C ASP A 211 -5.91 -20.61 0.33
N LEU A 212 -5.03 -21.14 -0.53
CA LEU A 212 -4.74 -22.56 -0.70
C LEU A 212 -3.33 -22.93 -0.19
N ARG A 213 -3.09 -24.22 0.05
CA ARG A 213 -1.74 -24.77 0.27
C ARG A 213 -1.31 -25.65 -0.89
N GLY A 214 -0.01 -25.67 -1.15
CA GLY A 214 0.59 -26.37 -2.28
C GLY A 214 1.05 -25.40 -3.37
N HIS A 215 1.75 -25.93 -4.36
CA HIS A 215 2.14 -25.19 -5.55
C HIS A 215 1.06 -25.37 -6.62
N ILE A 216 0.53 -24.26 -7.13
CA ILE A 216 -0.45 -24.27 -8.23
C ILE A 216 0.31 -23.84 -9.48
N GLU A 217 0.39 -24.74 -10.46
CA GLU A 217 1.04 -24.49 -11.73
C GLU A 217 0.29 -23.43 -12.54
N GLU A 218 1.03 -22.52 -13.19
CA GLU A 218 0.50 -21.45 -14.06
C GLU A 218 -0.75 -20.75 -13.50
N PRO A 219 -0.74 -20.19 -12.26
CA PRO A 219 -1.96 -19.80 -11.56
C PRO A 219 -2.74 -18.65 -12.22
N GLU A 220 -2.14 -17.92 -13.17
CA GLU A 220 -2.83 -16.90 -13.98
C GLU A 220 -3.63 -17.49 -15.15
N PHE A 221 -3.29 -18.70 -15.62
CA PHE A 221 -4.03 -19.42 -16.68
C PHE A 221 -5.52 -19.55 -16.33
N TYR A 222 -5.83 -19.80 -15.05
CA TYR A 222 -7.20 -19.94 -14.55
C TYR A 222 -8.06 -18.66 -14.64
N PHE A 223 -7.45 -17.51 -14.98
CA PHE A 223 -8.11 -16.22 -15.16
C PHE A 223 -8.24 -15.80 -16.64
N ASP A 224 -7.73 -16.60 -17.59
CA ASP A 224 -7.91 -16.37 -19.02
C ASP A 224 -9.26 -16.95 -19.49
N SER A 225 -10.23 -16.05 -19.69
CA SER A 225 -11.59 -16.41 -20.15
C SER A 225 -11.64 -16.88 -21.61
N THR A 226 -10.55 -16.80 -22.37
CA THR A 226 -10.47 -17.33 -23.74
C THR A 226 -10.19 -18.84 -23.77
N GLN A 227 -9.67 -19.41 -22.67
CA GLN A 227 -9.33 -20.82 -22.58
C GLN A 227 -10.58 -21.69 -22.40
N ALA A 228 -10.73 -22.69 -23.26
CA ALA A 228 -11.79 -23.68 -23.11
C ALA A 228 -11.63 -24.45 -21.80
N HIS A 229 -12.75 -24.76 -21.14
CA HIS A 229 -12.80 -25.51 -19.86
C HIS A 229 -12.07 -24.88 -18.66
N VAL A 230 -11.57 -23.64 -18.73
CA VAL A 230 -10.81 -22.99 -17.64
C VAL A 230 -11.52 -23.02 -16.28
N ARG A 231 -12.84 -22.79 -16.26
CA ARG A 231 -13.66 -22.85 -15.04
C ARG A 231 -13.78 -24.26 -14.44
N GLN A 232 -13.69 -25.29 -15.27
CA GLN A 232 -13.69 -26.70 -14.87
C GLN A 232 -12.32 -27.11 -14.33
N TYR A 233 -11.23 -26.66 -14.95
CA TYR A 233 -9.88 -26.88 -14.43
C TYR A 233 -9.65 -26.15 -13.10
N LEU A 234 -10.22 -24.95 -12.93
CA LEU A 234 -10.19 -24.22 -11.66
C LEU A 234 -10.99 -24.94 -10.55
N ASP A 235 -12.07 -25.64 -10.89
CA ASP A 235 -12.75 -26.53 -9.94
C ASP A 235 -11.89 -27.76 -9.57
N TYR A 236 -11.07 -28.26 -10.50
CA TYR A 236 -10.08 -29.30 -10.17
C TYR A 236 -9.00 -28.81 -9.21
N VAL A 237 -8.59 -27.53 -9.29
CA VAL A 237 -7.75 -26.91 -8.24
C VAL A 237 -8.48 -26.94 -6.90
N MET A 238 -9.75 -26.55 -6.84
CA MET A 238 -10.55 -26.58 -5.60
C MET A 238 -10.69 -27.99 -4.99
N LEU A 239 -10.74 -29.03 -5.82
CA LEU A 239 -10.84 -30.43 -5.41
C LEU A 239 -9.51 -31.03 -4.96
N THR A 240 -8.40 -30.68 -5.63
CA THR A 240 -7.07 -31.25 -5.36
C THR A 240 -6.28 -30.50 -4.28
N HIS A 241 -6.44 -29.18 -4.22
CA HIS A 241 -5.76 -28.31 -3.25
C HIS A 241 -6.65 -27.99 -2.04
N GLY A 242 -7.65 -28.84 -1.74
CA GLY A 242 -8.72 -28.64 -0.74
C GLY A 242 -8.29 -28.45 0.72
N TRP A 243 -7.00 -28.21 0.97
CA TRP A 243 -6.47 -27.73 2.24
C TRP A 243 -6.92 -26.31 2.54
N ARG A 244 -7.24 -26.04 3.80
CA ARG A 244 -7.65 -24.73 4.31
C ARG A 244 -6.61 -24.16 5.27
N ARG A 245 -6.43 -22.84 5.25
CA ARG A 245 -5.49 -22.12 6.13
C ARG A 245 -5.80 -22.16 7.64
N PHE A 246 -6.89 -22.81 8.06
CA PHE A 246 -7.39 -22.82 9.44
C PHE A 246 -8.06 -24.16 9.80
N SER A 247 -8.11 -24.49 11.10
CA SER A 247 -8.88 -25.62 11.65
C SER A 247 -10.09 -25.11 12.42
N TRP A 248 -11.28 -25.65 12.12
CA TRP A 248 -12.52 -25.29 12.82
C TRP A 248 -12.44 -25.56 14.32
N ARG A 249 -11.76 -26.65 14.73
CA ARG A 249 -11.56 -26.94 16.16
C ARG A 249 -10.76 -25.85 16.88
N ALA A 250 -9.77 -25.26 16.21
CA ALA A 250 -8.98 -24.16 16.77
C ALA A 250 -9.76 -22.84 16.79
N VAL A 251 -10.54 -22.56 15.74
CA VAL A 251 -11.41 -21.37 15.66
C VAL A 251 -12.50 -21.41 16.74
N LEU A 252 -13.17 -22.55 16.91
CA LEU A 252 -14.27 -22.72 17.88
C LEU A 252 -13.77 -22.80 19.33
N SER A 253 -12.52 -23.20 19.57
CA SER A 253 -11.94 -23.22 20.94
C SER A 253 -11.46 -21.85 21.43
N ASP A 254 -11.77 -20.77 20.70
CA ASP A 254 -11.23 -19.40 20.84
C ASP A 254 -9.68 -19.34 20.96
N SER A 255 -9.02 -20.39 20.43
CA SER A 255 -7.57 -20.44 20.26
C SER A 255 -7.23 -19.62 19.02
N THR A 256 -7.47 -18.32 19.11
CA THR A 256 -6.93 -17.33 18.18
C THR A 256 -5.42 -17.39 18.31
N VAL A 257 -4.79 -18.24 17.49
CA VAL A 257 -3.34 -18.25 17.34
C VAL A 257 -2.95 -16.82 16.99
N PRO A 258 -2.24 -16.09 17.86
CA PRO A 258 -1.79 -14.77 17.52
C PRO A 258 -0.89 -14.97 16.31
N PRO A 259 -1.21 -14.33 15.18
CA PRO A 259 -0.21 -14.20 14.15
C PRO A 259 0.86 -13.20 14.70
N VAL A 260 1.96 -12.80 14.02
CA VAL A 260 2.97 -11.88 14.65
C VAL A 260 3.44 -10.61 13.88
N TYR A 261 3.17 -10.40 12.57
CA TYR A 261 3.29 -9.11 11.86
C TYR A 261 2.48 -8.10 12.67
N GLY A 262 2.92 -6.86 12.65
CA GLY A 262 1.94 -5.81 12.48
C GLY A 262 1.57 -5.74 11.00
N ALA A 263 0.30 -5.44 10.69
CA ALA A 263 0.02 -4.80 9.41
C ALA A 263 1.00 -3.62 9.23
N GLU A 264 1.68 -3.53 8.08
CA GLU A 264 2.70 -2.52 7.86
C GLU A 264 2.05 -1.13 7.77
N ARG A 265 2.36 -0.27 8.74
CA ARG A 265 1.81 1.10 8.82
C ARG A 265 2.76 2.15 8.23
N ALA A 266 4.04 1.81 8.10
CA ALA A 266 5.15 2.69 7.78
C ALA A 266 6.43 1.87 7.59
N ILE A 267 7.50 2.50 7.09
CA ILE A 267 8.78 1.82 6.83
C ILE A 267 9.52 1.58 8.15
N ASP A 268 10.02 0.35 8.35
CA ASP A 268 10.93 0.00 9.43
C ASP A 268 12.33 -0.30 8.87
N LEU A 269 13.37 0.26 9.47
CA LEU A 269 14.76 -0.06 9.18
C LEU A 269 15.39 -0.81 10.36
N ARG A 270 16.02 -1.96 10.09
CA ARG A 270 16.71 -2.78 11.10
C ARG A 270 18.11 -3.13 10.63
N GLY A 271 19.07 -3.17 11.54
CA GLY A 271 20.47 -3.42 11.17
C GLY A 271 21.31 -3.93 12.32
N LEU A 272 22.41 -4.57 11.99
CA LEU A 272 23.47 -4.94 12.92
C LEU A 272 24.63 -3.96 12.76
N VAL A 273 25.08 -3.36 13.86
CA VAL A 273 26.15 -2.35 13.87
C VAL A 273 27.44 -2.97 14.39
N SER A 274 28.51 -2.77 13.63
CA SER A 274 29.87 -3.10 14.03
C SER A 274 30.76 -1.87 13.91
N TYR A 275 31.84 -1.82 14.67
CA TYR A 275 32.85 -0.79 14.48
C TYR A 275 33.75 -1.14 13.29
N SER A 276 34.07 -0.14 12.46
CA SER A 276 34.81 -0.37 11.21
C SER A 276 36.27 -0.73 11.44
N ASP A 277 36.82 -0.33 12.59
CA ASP A 277 38.23 -0.44 13.00
C ASP A 277 38.60 -1.85 13.53
N ASP A 278 37.83 -2.41 14.48
CA ASP A 278 38.11 -3.72 15.11
C ASP A 278 37.06 -4.81 14.79
N LYS A 279 36.05 -4.49 13.98
CA LYS A 279 34.91 -5.36 13.58
C LYS A 279 34.05 -5.87 14.73
N LYS A 280 34.25 -5.41 15.97
CA LYS A 280 33.38 -5.81 17.10
C LYS A 280 32.01 -5.19 16.94
N LEU A 281 31.00 -5.87 17.48
CA LEU A 281 29.63 -5.36 17.56
C LEU A 281 29.61 -4.10 18.42
N ALA A 282 28.90 -3.08 17.95
CA ALA A 282 28.70 -1.84 18.69
C ALA A 282 27.55 -2.07 19.68
N THR A 283 27.81 -2.74 20.80
CA THR A 283 26.81 -3.08 21.83
C THR A 283 26.53 -1.89 22.76
N ASN A 284 25.26 -1.63 23.08
CA ASN A 284 24.82 -0.51 23.93
C ASN A 284 25.42 0.85 23.52
N ALA A 285 25.64 1.06 22.22
CA ALA A 285 26.33 2.21 21.66
C ALA A 285 25.34 3.32 21.31
N ALA A 286 25.65 4.54 21.75
CA ALA A 286 24.86 5.73 21.42
C ALA A 286 25.20 6.24 20.01
N LEU A 287 24.18 6.27 19.16
CA LEU A 287 24.21 6.72 17.78
C LEU A 287 23.20 7.87 17.57
N THR A 288 23.44 8.72 16.59
CA THR A 288 22.44 9.64 16.05
C THR A 288 22.19 9.28 14.58
N ALA A 289 20.92 9.06 14.22
CA ALA A 289 20.44 9.02 12.84
C ALA A 289 20.01 10.42 12.41
N MET A 290 20.54 10.90 11.29
CA MET A 290 20.10 12.13 10.65
C MET A 290 19.20 11.76 9.47
N PHE A 291 17.89 12.01 9.60
CA PHE A 291 16.92 11.81 8.55
C PHE A 291 16.79 13.08 7.70
N LYS A 292 17.28 13.03 6.46
CA LYS A 292 17.16 14.14 5.50
C LYS A 292 16.10 13.79 4.45
N THR A 293 15.01 14.54 4.44
CA THR A 293 14.00 14.51 3.37
C THR A 293 14.10 15.77 2.50
N ASN A 294 13.24 15.91 1.49
CA ASN A 294 13.10 17.14 0.72
C ASN A 294 12.49 18.33 1.51
N ARG A 295 11.93 18.09 2.72
CA ARG A 295 11.24 19.09 3.54
C ARG A 295 11.84 19.29 4.93
N SER A 296 12.61 18.33 5.44
CA SER A 296 13.09 18.32 6.83
C SER A 296 14.47 17.68 6.97
N LEU A 297 15.18 18.08 8.02
CA LEU A 297 16.36 17.41 8.54
C LEU A 297 16.11 17.13 10.02
N THR A 298 15.93 15.86 10.39
CA THR A 298 15.52 15.46 11.74
C THR A 298 16.57 14.53 12.35
N PRO A 299 17.26 14.93 13.43
CA PRO A 299 18.09 14.02 14.21
C PRO A 299 17.21 13.13 15.10
N VAL A 300 17.59 11.87 15.23
CA VAL A 300 16.97 10.87 16.12
C VAL A 300 18.10 10.12 16.82
N ASP A 301 18.13 10.16 18.15
CA ASP A 301 19.09 9.39 18.92
C ASP A 301 18.62 7.93 19.07
N ILE A 302 19.57 7.02 18.92
CA ILE A 302 19.36 5.57 18.85
C ILE A 302 20.43 4.92 19.71
N THR A 303 20.03 3.96 20.54
CA THR A 303 20.99 3.08 21.24
C THR A 303 20.86 1.68 20.65
N THR A 304 21.99 1.04 20.33
CA THR A 304 21.99 -0.36 19.93
C THR A 304 21.75 -1.28 21.12
N ASP A 305 21.23 -2.48 20.90
CA ASP A 305 21.04 -3.46 21.97
C ASP A 305 22.36 -4.13 22.42
N LYS A 306 22.26 -5.04 23.39
CA LYS A 306 23.37 -5.86 23.89
C LYS A 306 24.05 -6.73 22.83
N ASP A 307 23.39 -6.98 21.70
CA ASP A 307 23.87 -7.77 20.57
C ASP A 307 24.27 -6.87 19.37
N GLY A 308 24.34 -5.55 19.56
CA GLY A 308 24.73 -4.57 18.54
C GLY A 308 23.66 -4.27 17.49
N ARG A 309 22.39 -4.65 17.71
CA ARG A 309 21.29 -4.41 16.78
C ARG A 309 20.70 -3.02 16.97
N LEU A 310 20.25 -2.40 15.87
CA LEU A 310 19.38 -1.21 15.89
C LEU A 310 18.05 -1.48 15.18
N ALA A 311 17.05 -0.68 15.54
CA ALA A 311 15.78 -0.57 14.85
C ALA A 311 15.31 0.88 14.83
N MET A 312 14.80 1.33 13.69
CA MET A 312 14.12 2.61 13.50
C MET A 312 12.76 2.28 12.89
N ALA A 313 11.68 2.49 13.65
CA ALA A 313 10.34 2.09 13.25
C ALA A 313 9.46 3.30 12.92
N ASN A 314 8.36 3.04 12.22
CA ASN A 314 7.35 4.05 11.86
C ASN A 314 7.85 5.24 11.01
N LEU A 315 8.79 4.99 10.09
CA LEU A 315 9.33 6.03 9.22
C LEU A 315 8.33 6.37 8.11
N LEU A 316 7.84 7.61 8.13
CA LEU A 316 6.88 8.17 7.17
C LEU A 316 7.47 9.39 6.47
N PHE A 317 7.74 9.26 5.18
CA PHE A 317 8.24 10.32 4.32
C PHE A 317 7.73 10.12 2.88
N THR A 318 7.73 11.21 2.09
CA THR A 318 7.36 11.20 0.68
C THR A 318 8.59 11.35 -0.20
N ASP A 319 8.58 10.75 -1.40
CA ASP A 319 9.72 10.78 -2.33
C ASP A 319 10.95 10.09 -1.72
N THR A 320 12.02 10.82 -1.40
CA THR A 320 13.32 10.25 -1.04
C THR A 320 13.78 10.75 0.32
N ALA A 321 14.23 9.82 1.17
CA ALA A 321 14.93 10.14 2.41
C ALA A 321 16.36 9.56 2.40
N THR A 322 17.33 10.34 2.87
CA THR A 322 18.68 9.88 3.17
C THR A 322 18.83 9.74 4.68
N VAL A 323 19.28 8.58 5.14
CA VAL A 323 19.60 8.35 6.55
C VAL A 323 21.12 8.33 6.70
N ILE A 324 21.66 9.17 7.58
CA ILE A 324 23.09 9.16 7.94
C ILE A 324 23.20 8.73 9.39
N LEU A 325 23.84 7.59 9.65
CA LEU A 325 24.12 7.11 11.00
C LEU A 325 25.53 7.51 11.44
N ARG A 326 25.67 8.00 12.67
CA ARG A 326 26.94 8.39 13.28
C ARG A 326 26.98 7.92 14.73
N HIS A 327 28.12 7.39 15.16
CA HIS A 327 28.37 7.12 16.58
C HIS A 327 28.67 8.43 17.31
N ASN A 328 28.11 8.63 18.51
CA ASN A 328 28.16 9.94 19.19
C ASN A 328 29.59 10.33 19.58
N ALA A 329 30.44 9.35 19.92
CA ALA A 329 31.88 9.54 20.13
C ALA A 329 32.74 9.51 18.83
N ASN A 330 32.14 9.65 17.65
CA ASN A 330 32.79 9.67 16.33
C ASN A 330 33.60 8.42 15.92
N ARG A 331 33.49 7.32 16.65
CA ARG A 331 34.08 6.04 16.26
C ARG A 331 33.44 5.55 14.93
N PRO A 332 34.23 5.13 13.93
CA PRO A 332 33.67 4.73 12.64
C PRO A 332 32.87 3.42 12.77
N ILE A 333 31.70 3.37 12.15
CA ILE A 333 30.77 2.25 12.19
C ILE A 333 30.47 1.71 10.79
N ASN A 334 30.10 0.44 10.74
CA ASN A 334 29.53 -0.24 9.58
C ASN A 334 28.17 -0.83 9.98
N VAL A 335 27.19 -0.75 9.08
CA VAL A 335 25.82 -1.22 9.31
C VAL A 335 25.46 -2.27 8.27
N GLN A 336 25.28 -3.51 8.74
CA GLN A 336 24.64 -4.54 7.93
C GLN A 336 23.13 -4.36 8.09
N TRP A 337 22.47 -3.80 7.08
CA TRP A 337 21.01 -3.78 7.03
C TRP A 337 20.50 -5.22 7.01
N LEU A 338 19.70 -5.55 8.01
CA LEU A 338 19.04 -6.84 8.06
C LEU A 338 17.79 -6.72 7.18
N PRO A 339 17.50 -7.71 6.30
CA PRO A 339 16.18 -7.77 5.71
C PRO A 339 15.16 -7.80 6.84
N ARG A 340 13.96 -7.26 6.60
CA ARG A 340 12.87 -7.31 7.58
C ARG A 340 12.58 -8.79 7.83
N THR A 341 13.07 -9.32 8.95
CA THR A 341 12.55 -10.57 9.50
C THR A 341 11.13 -10.28 9.95
N LEU A 342 10.22 -10.57 9.03
CA LEU A 342 8.77 -10.67 9.23
C LEU A 342 8.49 -11.82 10.22
N PRO A 343 7.51 -11.64 11.12
CA PRO A 343 6.54 -12.67 11.58
C PRO A 343 5.09 -12.23 11.21
N ASP A 344 3.95 -12.93 11.52
CA ASP A 344 2.77 -12.99 10.59
C ASP A 344 1.27 -12.42 10.78
N PHE A 345 0.86 -11.49 11.71
CA PHE A 345 -0.32 -10.51 11.78
C PHE A 345 -0.77 -10.19 13.25
N VAL A 346 -1.55 -9.14 13.59
CA VAL A 346 -2.37 -9.04 14.85
C VAL A 346 -3.75 -8.59 14.40
N CYS A 347 -4.80 -9.27 14.87
CA CYS A 347 -6.18 -9.08 14.41
C CYS A 347 -6.57 -7.60 14.27
N LEU A 348 -6.90 -7.19 13.03
CA LEU A 348 -7.73 -6.01 12.82
C LEU A 348 -9.20 -6.43 12.99
N PRO A 349 -10.02 -5.68 13.74
CA PRO A 349 -11.46 -5.89 13.71
C PRO A 349 -11.98 -5.73 12.27
N PRO A 350 -13.14 -6.31 11.94
CA PRO A 350 -13.72 -6.16 10.61
C PRO A 350 -13.82 -4.69 10.23
N LEU A 351 -13.59 -4.39 8.94
CA LEU A 351 -13.88 -3.09 8.34
C LEU A 351 -15.39 -2.80 8.43
N SER A 352 -15.82 -2.32 9.60
CA SER A 352 -17.04 -1.55 9.72
C SER A 352 -16.83 -0.26 8.95
N THR A 353 -17.46 -0.14 7.78
CA THR A 353 -17.59 1.13 7.08
C THR A 353 -18.63 2.00 7.79
N GLY A 354 -18.36 2.33 9.05
CA GLY A 354 -18.99 3.39 9.81
C GLY A 354 -17.98 4.54 9.99
N SER A 355 -18.32 5.81 9.77
CA SER A 355 -19.65 6.38 9.61
C SER A 355 -19.86 7.05 8.24
N THR A 356 -21.11 7.10 7.78
CA THR A 356 -21.53 8.04 6.73
C THR A 356 -21.32 9.51 7.14
N ASN A 357 -21.25 9.80 8.44
CA ASN A 357 -21.08 11.15 8.98
C ASN A 357 -19.68 11.73 8.69
N ASP A 358 -18.61 10.93 8.71
CA ASP A 358 -17.26 11.43 8.36
C ASP A 358 -17.21 11.82 6.88
N ARG A 359 -17.84 11.01 6.01
CA ARG A 359 -17.95 11.32 4.57
C ARG A 359 -18.85 12.53 4.32
N GLN A 360 -19.91 12.70 5.10
CA GLN A 360 -20.78 13.88 5.02
C GLN A 360 -20.08 15.14 5.54
N THR A 361 -19.25 15.02 6.58
CA THR A 361 -18.48 16.14 7.15
C THR A 361 -17.40 16.59 6.18
N LEU A 362 -16.68 15.65 5.57
CA LEU A 362 -15.71 15.94 4.50
C LEU A 362 -16.38 16.53 3.25
N LEU A 363 -17.58 16.04 2.87
CA LEU A 363 -18.35 16.60 1.76
C LEU A 363 -18.84 18.02 2.06
N ASN A 364 -19.34 18.28 3.28
CA ASN A 364 -19.75 19.60 3.71
C ASN A 364 -18.56 20.58 3.74
N GLN A 365 -17.40 20.17 4.28
CA GLN A 365 -16.16 20.97 4.24
C GLN A 365 -15.68 21.24 2.80
N ALA A 366 -15.84 20.28 1.88
CA ALA A 366 -15.52 20.49 0.47
C ALA A 366 -16.48 21.47 -0.20
N LEU A 367 -17.79 21.39 0.10
CA LEU A 367 -18.82 22.31 -0.38
C LEU A 367 -18.63 23.72 0.21
N GLU A 368 -18.28 23.86 1.48
CA GLU A 368 -17.92 25.14 2.13
C GLU A 368 -16.68 25.76 1.47
N ARG A 369 -15.62 24.98 1.24
CA ARG A 369 -14.44 25.44 0.49
C ARG A 369 -14.80 25.86 -0.93
N GLN A 370 -15.69 25.14 -1.61
CA GLN A 370 -16.14 25.49 -2.95
C GLN A 370 -16.99 26.77 -2.95
N ALA A 371 -17.88 26.93 -1.96
CA ALA A 371 -18.68 28.14 -1.76
C ALA A 371 -17.82 29.35 -1.43
N LEU A 372 -16.82 29.20 -0.54
CA LEU A 372 -15.80 30.22 -0.25
C LEU A 372 -15.00 30.58 -1.51
N THR A 373 -14.56 29.59 -2.28
CA THR A 373 -13.84 29.82 -3.55
C THR A 373 -14.71 30.55 -4.58
N LYS A 374 -16.02 30.27 -4.59
CA LYS A 374 -16.99 30.96 -5.43
C LYS A 374 -17.24 32.39 -4.95
N GLN A 375 -17.43 32.63 -3.65
CA GLN A 375 -17.49 33.97 -3.08
C GLN A 375 -16.21 34.78 -3.32
N LEU A 376 -15.03 34.16 -3.28
CA LEU A 376 -13.77 34.82 -3.62
C LEU A 376 -13.69 35.23 -5.10
N ARG A 377 -14.35 34.49 -6.01
CA ARG A 377 -14.51 34.87 -7.42
C ARG A 377 -15.57 35.97 -7.59
N ASP A 378 -16.73 35.81 -6.96
CA ASP A 378 -17.88 36.71 -7.10
C ASP A 378 -17.61 38.08 -6.42
N ASN A 379 -16.87 38.12 -5.31
CA ASN A 379 -16.38 39.34 -4.64
C ASN A 379 -15.14 39.97 -5.33
N GLY A 380 -14.87 39.64 -6.60
CA GLY A 380 -13.86 40.34 -7.40
C GLY A 380 -12.40 39.98 -7.11
N GLY A 381 -12.12 38.85 -6.47
CA GLY A 381 -10.76 38.34 -6.28
C GLY A 381 -10.08 37.99 -7.61
N LYS A 382 -9.27 38.91 -8.14
CA LYS A 382 -8.47 38.71 -9.36
C LYS A 382 -7.41 37.62 -9.16
N LEU A 383 -7.75 36.38 -9.52
CA LEU A 383 -6.78 35.32 -9.77
C LEU A 383 -5.88 35.72 -10.96
N LEU A 384 -4.59 35.90 -10.69
CA LEU A 384 -3.60 36.16 -11.73
C LEU A 384 -3.39 34.90 -12.58
N GLN A 385 -3.58 35.05 -13.89
CA GLN A 385 -3.25 34.02 -14.87
C GLN A 385 -1.73 33.75 -14.85
N ALA A 386 -1.32 32.49 -15.03
CA ALA A 386 0.10 32.12 -14.98
C ALA A 386 0.88 32.78 -16.13
N VAL A 387 1.66 33.81 -15.80
CA VAL A 387 2.52 34.51 -16.75
C VAL A 387 3.79 33.71 -16.97
N ASN A 388 3.95 33.13 -18.17
CA ASN A 388 5.21 32.51 -18.60
C ASN A 388 6.29 33.59 -18.81
N VAL A 389 7.06 33.88 -17.76
CA VAL A 389 8.21 34.78 -17.84
C VAL A 389 9.38 34.06 -18.53
N LYS A 390 9.53 34.25 -19.85
CA LYS A 390 10.79 33.99 -20.54
C LYS A 390 11.85 34.93 -19.97
N THR A 391 12.78 34.40 -19.19
CA THR A 391 13.81 35.17 -18.49
C THR A 391 14.84 35.75 -19.45
N LYS A 392 14.66 37.02 -19.82
CA LYS A 392 15.82 37.89 -20.09
C LYS A 392 16.40 38.27 -18.73
N ARG A 393 17.71 38.10 -18.56
CA ARG A 393 18.43 38.26 -17.29
C ARG A 393 18.07 39.63 -16.67
N PHE A 394 17.42 39.62 -15.50
CA PHE A 394 17.02 40.87 -14.83
C PHE A 394 18.28 41.61 -14.37
N ASP A 395 18.45 42.82 -14.87
CA ASP A 395 19.45 43.76 -14.39
C ASP A 395 18.99 44.29 -13.02
N ALA A 396 19.78 44.01 -11.97
CA ALA A 396 19.46 44.34 -10.58
C ALA A 396 19.51 45.85 -10.26
N SER A 397 19.70 46.70 -11.26
CA SER A 397 19.72 48.17 -11.15
C SER A 397 18.33 48.83 -11.11
N ARG A 398 17.25 48.18 -11.55
CA ARG A 398 15.91 48.80 -11.61
C ARG A 398 15.03 48.54 -10.38
N ILE A 399 14.60 49.62 -9.73
CA ILE A 399 13.62 49.64 -8.63
C ILE A 399 12.22 49.88 -9.20
N ASP A 400 11.21 49.14 -8.71
CA ASP A 400 9.79 49.36 -9.03
C ASP A 400 9.14 50.23 -7.94
N TYR A 401 9.16 51.55 -8.17
CA TYR A 401 8.66 52.57 -7.23
C TYR A 401 7.15 52.50 -6.95
N ARG A 402 6.39 51.64 -7.63
CA ARG A 402 4.93 51.48 -7.43
C ARG A 402 4.54 50.72 -6.16
N ARG A 403 5.51 50.22 -5.39
CA ARG A 403 5.29 49.39 -4.19
C ARG A 403 5.78 50.02 -2.89
N GLN A 404 6.21 51.28 -2.92
CA GLN A 404 6.69 51.99 -1.73
C GLN A 404 5.64 53.00 -1.26
N LEU A 405 5.33 52.98 0.04
CA LEU A 405 4.38 53.89 0.69
C LEU A 405 4.90 55.33 0.79
N TYR A 406 6.22 55.47 0.72
CA TYR A 406 6.96 56.72 0.69
C TYR A 406 7.65 56.84 -0.67
N GLY A 407 7.89 58.07 -1.12
CA GLY A 407 8.27 58.35 -2.51
C GLY A 407 9.64 57.82 -2.94
N LYS A 408 10.07 58.23 -4.14
CA LYS A 408 11.40 57.91 -4.65
C LYS A 408 12.47 58.51 -3.71
N ALA A 409 13.34 57.65 -3.18
CA ALA A 409 14.49 58.06 -2.37
C ALA A 409 15.41 59.03 -3.12
N ASP A 410 15.92 60.05 -2.42
CA ASP A 410 16.82 61.05 -2.99
C ASP A 410 18.23 60.47 -3.19
N VAL A 411 18.65 59.55 -2.32
CA VAL A 411 19.91 58.81 -2.46
C VAL A 411 19.68 57.31 -2.22
N THR A 412 20.31 56.48 -3.06
CA THR A 412 20.33 55.02 -2.90
C THR A 412 21.78 54.54 -2.79
N ILE A 413 22.12 53.92 -1.66
CA ILE A 413 23.45 53.39 -1.39
C ILE A 413 23.44 51.88 -1.66
N ALA A 414 24.27 51.43 -2.60
CA ALA A 414 24.46 50.00 -2.86
C ALA A 414 25.53 49.44 -1.91
N ALA A 415 25.20 48.36 -1.18
CA ALA A 415 26.15 47.72 -0.26
C ALA A 415 27.24 46.97 -1.04
N THR A 416 28.35 47.65 -1.32
CA THR A 416 29.59 47.08 -1.85
C THR A 416 30.27 46.20 -0.80
N ASP A 417 31.17 45.31 -1.23
CA ASP A 417 31.82 44.36 -0.32
C ASP A 417 32.69 45.05 0.74
N GLN A 418 33.21 46.25 0.45
CA GLN A 418 33.89 47.11 1.43
C GLN A 418 32.94 47.68 2.51
N LEU A 419 31.70 48.03 2.15
CA LEU A 419 30.72 48.52 3.14
C LEU A 419 30.22 47.37 4.03
N ARG A 420 30.14 46.14 3.50
CA ARG A 420 29.70 44.95 4.24
C ARG A 420 30.69 44.45 5.29
N SER A 421 31.95 44.92 5.28
CA SER A 421 32.95 44.60 6.30
C SER A 421 32.90 45.53 7.53
N MET A 422 32.06 46.56 7.51
CA MET A 422 31.86 47.45 8.65
C MET A 422 31.09 46.76 9.79
N GLN A 423 31.26 47.23 11.02
CA GLN A 423 30.68 46.59 12.21
C GLN A 423 29.16 46.81 12.37
N SER A 424 28.60 47.89 11.82
CA SER A 424 27.17 48.19 11.91
C SER A 424 26.65 48.93 10.67
N VAL A 425 25.33 48.87 10.46
CA VAL A 425 24.64 49.57 9.37
C VAL A 425 24.72 51.08 9.54
N LEU A 426 24.77 51.58 10.78
CA LEU A 426 25.05 52.99 11.09
C LEU A 426 26.43 53.43 10.57
N ALA A 427 27.47 52.62 10.79
CA ALA A 427 28.81 52.90 10.27
C ALA A 427 28.84 52.96 8.72
N MET A 428 28.05 52.10 8.05
CA MET A 428 27.92 52.11 6.57
C MET A 428 27.33 53.41 6.02
N LEU A 429 26.52 54.15 6.79
CA LEU A 429 25.86 55.37 6.30
C LEU A 429 26.77 56.61 6.37
N ASN A 430 27.84 56.57 7.17
CA ASN A 430 28.70 57.72 7.37
C ASN A 430 29.48 58.09 6.09
N GLY A 431 29.32 59.33 5.62
CA GLY A 431 29.98 59.84 4.42
C GLY A 431 29.47 59.30 3.07
N GLN A 432 28.44 58.44 3.03
CA GLN A 432 27.92 57.86 1.78
C GLN A 432 26.88 58.76 1.05
N ALA A 433 26.37 59.79 1.71
CA ALA A 433 25.39 60.71 1.13
C ALA A 433 25.62 62.16 1.62
N ALA A 434 25.47 63.13 0.72
CA ALA A 434 25.83 64.51 0.98
C ALA A 434 24.89 65.17 2.00
N GLY A 435 25.45 65.60 3.13
CA GLY A 435 24.71 66.20 4.24
C GLY A 435 24.12 65.20 5.23
N VAL A 436 24.41 63.90 5.11
CA VAL A 436 24.13 62.91 6.15
C VAL A 436 25.27 62.92 7.17
N THR A 437 24.95 63.14 8.44
CA THR A 437 25.87 63.02 9.56
C THR A 437 25.39 61.92 10.50
N VAL A 438 26.26 60.96 10.79
CA VAL A 438 25.99 59.84 11.70
C VAL A 438 26.83 60.01 12.96
N SER A 439 26.18 60.02 14.12
CA SER A 439 26.85 59.90 15.41
C SER A 439 26.71 58.46 15.90
N VAL A 440 27.81 57.83 16.29
CA VAL A 440 27.83 56.45 16.81
C VAL A 440 28.54 56.46 18.17
N ASN A 441 27.85 55.95 19.18
CA ASN A 441 28.34 55.80 20.54
C ASN A 441 29.23 54.54 20.66
N PRO A 442 30.10 54.46 21.69
CA PRO A 442 30.93 53.28 21.92
C PRO A 442 30.17 51.97 22.20
N ASP A 443 28.88 52.06 22.55
CA ASP A 443 27.97 50.92 22.74
C ASP A 443 27.33 50.40 21.43
N GLY A 444 27.67 51.03 20.29
CA GLY A 444 27.15 50.70 18.97
C GLY A 444 25.82 51.39 18.61
N THR A 445 25.14 52.03 19.57
CA THR A 445 23.95 52.85 19.29
C THR A 445 24.34 54.14 18.56
N GLY A 446 23.38 54.80 17.91
CA GLY A 446 23.69 56.03 17.18
C GLY A 446 22.46 56.73 16.63
N SER A 447 22.68 57.95 16.11
CA SER A 447 21.66 58.78 15.49
C SER A 447 22.11 59.24 14.10
N VAL A 448 21.14 59.32 13.18
CA VAL A 448 21.33 59.84 11.82
C VAL A 448 20.64 61.19 11.73
N SER A 449 21.35 62.19 11.21
CA SER A 449 20.83 63.53 10.95
C SER A 449 21.13 63.94 9.52
N ILE A 450 20.21 64.70 8.91
CA ILE A 450 20.35 65.22 7.54
C ILE A 450 20.36 66.75 7.65
N ARG A 451 21.48 67.38 7.27
CA ARG A 451 21.68 68.84 7.27
C ARG A 451 21.32 69.50 8.61
N GLY A 452 21.60 68.82 9.73
CA GLY A 452 21.31 69.28 11.09
C GLY A 452 19.90 68.98 11.61
N GLY A 453 18.99 68.41 10.80
CA GLY A 453 17.68 67.93 11.23
C GLY A 453 17.66 66.41 11.51
N PRO A 454 16.69 65.91 12.31
CA PRO A 454 16.52 64.48 12.54
C PRO A 454 16.11 63.75 11.25
N ALA A 455 16.69 62.58 10.99
CA ALA A 455 16.36 61.76 9.83
C ALA A 455 15.33 60.68 10.18
N ALA A 456 14.29 60.51 9.34
CA ALA A 456 13.45 59.31 9.40
C ALA A 456 14.17 58.16 8.68
N ILE A 457 14.22 56.99 9.31
CA ILE A 457 14.90 55.80 8.78
C ILE A 457 13.83 54.77 8.41
N LEU A 458 13.92 54.19 7.21
CA LEU A 458 12.98 53.17 6.75
C LEU A 458 13.69 51.86 6.43
N VAL A 459 13.15 50.75 6.93
CA VAL A 459 13.56 49.39 6.58
C VAL A 459 12.35 48.70 5.95
N ASP A 460 12.49 48.18 4.73
CA ASP A 460 11.42 47.58 3.92
C ASP A 460 10.10 48.40 3.85
N GLY A 461 10.21 49.72 3.97
CA GLY A 461 9.09 50.66 3.87
C GLY A 461 8.39 50.97 5.20
N THR A 462 8.86 50.44 6.34
CA THR A 462 8.39 50.83 7.67
C THR A 462 9.38 51.76 8.35
N ILE A 463 8.89 52.79 9.04
CA ILE A 463 9.73 53.70 9.82
C ILE A 463 10.25 52.95 11.05
N VAL A 464 11.56 53.01 11.28
CA VAL A 464 12.24 52.36 12.39
C VAL A 464 13.09 53.35 13.17
N ASP A 465 13.29 53.10 14.45
CA ASP A 465 14.24 53.85 15.27
C ASP A 465 15.70 53.53 14.89
N ALA A 466 16.60 54.50 15.03
CA ALA A 466 18.01 54.34 14.68
C ALA A 466 18.70 53.22 15.50
N SER A 467 18.26 52.96 16.73
CA SER A 467 18.73 51.84 17.57
C SER A 467 18.47 50.45 16.97
N ILE A 468 17.52 50.33 16.04
CA ILE A 468 17.28 49.05 15.34
C ILE A 468 18.41 48.78 14.33
N LEU A 469 19.01 49.81 13.71
CA LEU A 469 20.13 49.64 12.77
C LEU A 469 21.40 49.07 13.43
N SER A 470 21.58 49.23 14.74
CA SER A 470 22.67 48.58 15.49
C SER A 470 22.46 47.08 15.71
N THR A 471 21.24 46.56 15.53
CA THR A 471 20.93 45.12 15.66
C THR A 471 20.99 44.36 14.33
N ILE A 472 20.98 45.07 13.20
CA ILE A 472 20.97 44.48 11.86
C ILE A 472 22.40 44.24 11.38
N SER A 473 22.70 43.02 10.94
CA SER A 473 24.02 42.69 10.36
C SER A 473 24.20 43.31 8.96
N PRO A 474 25.30 44.05 8.71
CA PRO A 474 25.69 44.55 7.38
C PRO A 474 25.74 43.51 6.27
N VAL A 475 25.97 42.24 6.59
CA VAL A 475 26.08 41.13 5.63
C VAL A 475 24.73 40.81 4.97
N ILE A 476 23.62 41.03 5.69
CA ILE A 476 22.26 40.68 5.24
C ILE A 476 21.68 41.80 4.34
N LEU A 477 22.21 43.02 4.45
CA LEU A 477 21.62 44.23 3.90
C LEU A 477 22.12 44.51 2.47
N LYS A 478 21.20 44.53 1.48
CA LYS A 478 21.55 44.67 0.05
C LYS A 478 21.67 46.12 -0.44
N ARG A 479 20.82 47.03 0.04
CA ARG A 479 20.81 48.48 -0.27
C ARG A 479 20.19 49.27 0.87
N LEU A 480 20.65 50.49 1.08
CA LEU A 480 20.01 51.50 1.93
C LEU A 480 19.43 52.62 1.05
N MET A 481 18.31 53.18 1.50
CA MET A 481 17.63 54.31 0.86
C MET A 481 17.39 55.36 1.94
N SER A 482 17.68 56.62 1.60
CA SER A 482 17.37 57.80 2.41
C SER A 482 16.43 58.72 1.63
#